data_AF-A0A1B9IV09-F1
#
_entry.id   AF-A0A1B9IV09-F1
#
_cell.length_a   1.000
_cell.length_b   1.000
_cell.length_c   1.000
_cell.angle_alpha   90.00
_cell.angle_beta   90.00
_cell.angle_gamma   90.00
#
_symmetry.space_group_name_H-M   'P 1'
#
loop_
_entity.id
_entity.type
_entity.pdbx_description
1 polymer ?
#
loop_
_entity_poly.entity_id
_entity_poly.type
_entity_poly.pdbx_seq_one_letter_code
_entity_poly.pdbx_strand_id
1 'polypeptide(L)'
;MVAADRVGRRPLMLYGAVGMAVSQLIVAAVGVAVSQANQAGQKVLVAFCCIYIAHFASTWGTLAWVITSEIYPYELRGKGMSLSTATQWLFNFAIGYATPYLVDDAPGSAGLKTNVFWIWGGCCCIAFVFAYFFIPETKELSLEQCDLLYRNSTVLKSAAYRRQILEHDIHDDEIMHYSANKGPRTQHIEEDPKQALQPETIA
;
A
#
# COMPACT_ATOMS: atom_id res chain seq x y z
N MET A 1 12.87 0.48 10.06
CA MET A 1 11.90 1.00 11.05
C MET A 1 11.94 2.52 11.17
N VAL A 2 13.09 3.17 11.40
CA VAL A 2 13.18 4.65 11.49
C VAL A 2 12.47 5.41 10.35
N ALA A 3 12.63 4.99 9.10
CA ALA A 3 11.94 5.60 7.97
C ALA A 3 10.41 5.42 8.02
N ALA A 4 9.93 4.23 8.41
CA ALA A 4 8.50 3.92 8.55
C ALA A 4 7.84 4.71 9.67
N ASP A 5 8.57 4.94 10.76
CA ASP A 5 8.09 5.72 11.90
C ASP A 5 8.14 7.23 11.60
N ARG A 6 9.09 7.70 10.80
CA ARG A 6 9.17 9.11 10.41
C ARG A 6 8.21 9.49 9.27
N VAL A 7 8.18 8.72 8.19
CA VAL A 7 7.46 9.04 6.95
C VAL A 7 6.01 8.55 6.97
N GLY A 8 5.75 7.43 7.65
CA GLY A 8 4.45 6.76 7.64
C GLY A 8 4.42 5.54 6.71
N ARG A 9 3.42 4.70 6.92
CA ARG A 9 3.31 3.39 6.26
C ARG A 9 2.84 3.55 4.81
N ARG A 10 1.80 4.37 4.58
CA ARG A 10 1.16 4.51 3.26
C ARG A 10 2.07 5.19 2.22
N PRO A 11 2.72 6.34 2.49
CA PRO A 11 3.60 6.97 1.52
C PRO A 11 4.78 6.08 1.11
N LEU A 12 5.34 5.31 2.05
CA LEU A 12 6.45 4.40 1.76
C LEU A 12 6.02 3.22 0.89
N MET A 13 4.85 2.63 1.13
CA MET A 13 4.34 1.57 0.25
C MET A 13 4.10 2.09 -1.17
N LEU A 14 3.52 3.29 -1.32
CA LEU A 14 3.29 3.90 -2.62
C LEU A 14 4.61 4.23 -3.34
N TYR A 15 5.56 4.85 -2.64
CA TYR A 15 6.90 5.13 -3.16
C TYR A 15 7.60 3.86 -3.63
N GLY A 16 7.60 2.83 -2.78
CA GLY A 16 8.17 1.53 -3.09
C GLY A 16 7.54 0.88 -4.31
N ALA A 17 6.21 0.90 -4.39
CA ALA A 17 5.47 0.29 -5.49
C ALA A 17 5.79 0.97 -6.83
N VAL A 18 5.90 2.30 -6.86
CA VAL A 18 6.31 3.05 -8.06
C VAL A 18 7.74 2.67 -8.46
N GLY A 19 8.69 2.70 -7.53
CA GLY A 19 10.09 2.36 -7.82
C GLY A 19 10.26 0.92 -8.33
N MET A 20 9.52 -0.03 -7.74
CA MET A 20 9.49 -1.41 -8.20
C MET A 20 8.85 -1.55 -9.59
N ALA A 21 7.70 -0.93 -9.83
CA ALA A 21 7.00 -1.00 -11.11
C ALA A 21 7.85 -0.41 -12.24
N VAL A 22 8.41 0.78 -12.04
CA VAL A 22 9.29 1.43 -13.04
C VAL A 22 10.51 0.57 -13.34
N SER A 23 11.15 0.00 -12.31
CA SER A 23 12.31 -0.87 -12.52
C SER A 23 11.97 -2.11 -13.34
N GLN A 24 10.85 -2.78 -13.04
CA GLN A 24 10.42 -3.98 -13.75
C GLN A 24 10.00 -3.68 -15.19
N LEU A 25 9.31 -2.55 -15.44
CA LEU A 25 8.93 -2.15 -16.78
C LEU A 25 10.15 -1.79 -17.65
N ILE A 26 11.19 -1.18 -17.06
CA ILE A 26 12.46 -0.92 -17.76
C ILE A 26 13.16 -2.24 -18.09
N VAL A 27 13.23 -3.19 -17.15
CA VAL A 27 13.81 -4.52 -17.40
C VAL A 27 13.06 -5.23 -18.53
N ALA A 28 11.73 -5.18 -18.53
CA ALA A 28 10.91 -5.77 -19.58
C ALA A 28 11.14 -5.11 -20.95
N ALA A 29 11.12 -3.76 -21.01
CA ALA A 29 11.33 -3.02 -22.25
C ALA A 29 12.72 -3.25 -22.85
N VAL A 30 13.78 -3.15 -22.04
CA VAL A 30 15.16 -3.37 -22.49
C VAL A 30 15.38 -4.82 -22.87
N GLY A 31 14.80 -5.76 -22.10
CA GLY A 31 14.92 -7.19 -22.35
C GLY A 31 14.25 -7.65 -23.65
N VAL A 32 13.34 -6.87 -24.21
CA VAL A 32 12.70 -7.12 -25.52
C VAL A 32 13.38 -6.32 -26.64
N ALA A 33 13.76 -5.07 -26.37
CA ALA A 33 14.29 -4.16 -27.39
C ALA A 33 15.75 -4.43 -27.76
N VAL A 34 16.53 -5.06 -26.88
CA VAL A 34 17.97 -5.18 -27.02
C VAL A 34 18.40 -6.64 -27.16
N SER A 35 19.27 -6.92 -28.14
CA SER A 35 19.88 -8.24 -28.33
C SER A 35 20.68 -8.68 -27.10
N GLN A 36 20.67 -9.98 -26.82
CA GLN A 36 21.43 -10.57 -25.71
C GLN A 36 22.95 -10.32 -25.81
N ALA A 37 23.48 -10.11 -27.01
CA ALA A 37 24.89 -9.80 -27.24
C ALA A 37 25.30 -8.38 -26.82
N ASN A 38 24.34 -7.48 -26.58
CA ASN A 38 24.63 -6.11 -26.18
C ASN A 38 24.95 -6.04 -24.68
N GLN A 39 26.23 -5.84 -24.37
CA GLN A 39 26.71 -5.74 -22.98
C GLN A 39 26.11 -4.58 -22.20
N ALA A 40 25.81 -3.44 -22.83
CA ALA A 40 25.19 -2.31 -22.14
C ALA A 40 23.77 -2.65 -21.71
N GLY A 41 22.99 -3.32 -22.57
CA GLY A 41 21.65 -3.83 -22.23
C GLY A 41 21.69 -4.79 -21.03
N GLN A 42 22.63 -5.74 -21.02
CA GLN A 42 22.78 -6.67 -19.90
C GLN A 42 23.12 -5.96 -18.58
N LYS A 43 24.00 -4.95 -18.61
CA LYS A 43 24.31 -4.13 -17.42
C LYS A 43 23.09 -3.39 -16.90
N VAL A 44 22.25 -2.86 -17.79
CA VAL A 44 20.99 -2.19 -17.42
C VAL A 44 20.03 -3.17 -16.75
N LEU A 45 19.84 -4.38 -17.29
CA LEU A 45 18.98 -5.40 -16.69
C LEU A 45 19.40 -5.70 -15.24
N VAL A 46 20.70 -5.95 -15.01
CA VAL A 46 21.21 -6.24 -13.66
C VAL A 46 21.06 -5.03 -12.73
N ALA A 47 21.38 -3.82 -13.21
CA ALA A 47 21.27 -2.60 -12.40
C ALA A 47 19.82 -2.36 -11.93
N PHE A 48 18.84 -2.48 -12.82
CA PHE A 48 17.44 -2.29 -12.46
C PHE A 48 16.86 -3.45 -11.63
N CYS A 49 17.37 -4.68 -11.76
CA CYS A 49 17.07 -5.76 -10.81
C CYS A 49 17.56 -5.41 -9.39
N CYS A 50 18.77 -4.85 -9.25
CA CYS A 50 19.28 -4.41 -7.96
C CYS A 50 18.48 -3.23 -7.38
N ILE A 51 18.09 -2.27 -8.22
CA ILE A 51 17.25 -1.13 -7.81
C ILE A 51 15.86 -1.61 -7.37
N TYR A 52 15.28 -2.59 -8.07
CA TYR A 52 14.03 -3.24 -7.66
C TYR A 52 14.17 -3.85 -6.26
N ILE A 53 15.22 -4.65 -6.03
CA ILE A 53 15.47 -5.28 -4.72
C ILE A 53 15.64 -4.21 -3.63
N ALA A 54 16.34 -3.12 -3.90
CA ALA A 54 16.54 -2.03 -2.94
C ALA A 54 15.21 -1.35 -2.55
N HIS A 55 14.32 -1.09 -3.51
CA HIS A 55 12.99 -0.56 -3.24
C HIS A 55 12.15 -1.57 -2.47
N PHE A 56 12.12 -2.83 -2.90
CA PHE A 56 11.39 -3.90 -2.22
C PHE A 56 11.82 -4.04 -0.76
N ALA A 57 13.12 -4.18 -0.50
CA ALA A 57 13.65 -4.38 0.84
C ALA A 57 13.40 -3.19 1.78
N SER A 58 13.49 -1.96 1.26
CA SER A 58 13.27 -0.74 2.04
C SER A 58 11.80 -0.42 2.30
N THR A 59 10.88 -1.02 1.55
CA THR A 59 9.44 -0.72 1.62
C THR A 59 8.63 -2.00 1.85
N TRP A 60 8.10 -2.62 0.80
CA TRP A 60 7.16 -3.75 0.85
C TRP A 60 7.69 -4.97 1.62
N GLY A 61 8.99 -5.24 1.57
CA GLY A 61 9.60 -6.39 2.23
C GLY A 61 9.45 -6.39 3.75
N THR A 62 9.44 -5.21 4.38
CA THR A 62 9.24 -5.09 5.84
C THR A 62 7.87 -4.52 6.19
N LEU A 63 7.38 -3.54 5.42
CA LEU A 63 6.11 -2.87 5.70
C LEU A 63 4.90 -3.77 5.53
N ALA A 64 4.94 -4.75 4.62
CA ALA A 64 3.81 -5.67 4.44
C ALA A 64 3.51 -6.42 5.75
N TRP A 65 4.55 -6.91 6.43
CA TRP A 65 4.41 -7.61 7.70
C TRP A 65 3.90 -6.72 8.84
N VAL A 66 4.42 -5.50 8.91
CA VAL A 66 4.01 -4.50 9.91
C VAL A 66 2.54 -4.14 9.72
N ILE A 67 2.12 -3.85 8.49
CA ILE A 67 0.73 -3.46 8.25
C ILE A 67 -0.20 -4.64 8.50
N THR A 68 0.15 -5.86 8.07
CA THR A 68 -0.67 -7.04 8.37
C THR A 68 -0.85 -7.28 9.86
N SER A 69 0.13 -6.94 10.71
CA SER A 69 -0.04 -7.06 12.15
C SER A 69 -0.86 -5.92 12.77
N GLU A 70 -0.81 -4.72 12.18
CA GLU A 70 -1.57 -3.53 12.61
C GLU A 70 -3.05 -3.58 12.18
N ILE A 71 -3.40 -4.20 11.05
CA ILE A 71 -4.78 -4.20 10.51
C ILE A 71 -5.75 -5.12 11.24
N TYR A 72 -5.25 -6.21 11.85
CA TYR A 72 -6.13 -7.18 12.49
C TYR A 72 -6.52 -6.72 13.89
N PRO A 73 -7.80 -6.84 14.29
CA PRO A 73 -8.22 -6.55 15.66
C PRO A 73 -7.56 -7.55 16.63
N TYR A 74 -7.33 -7.11 17.86
CA TYR A 74 -6.54 -7.84 18.85
C TYR A 74 -6.97 -9.31 19.02
N GLU A 75 -8.28 -9.55 19.15
CA GLU A 75 -8.85 -10.88 19.39
C GLU A 75 -8.64 -11.86 18.22
N LEU A 76 -8.60 -11.37 16.99
CA LEU A 76 -8.50 -12.21 15.78
C LEU A 76 -7.10 -12.18 15.15
N ARG A 77 -6.19 -11.36 15.67
CA ARG A 77 -4.86 -11.16 15.10
C ARG A 77 -4.10 -12.47 14.87
N GLY A 78 -4.14 -13.39 15.82
CA GLY A 78 -3.46 -14.69 15.66
C GLY A 78 -3.97 -15.49 14.45
N LYS A 79 -5.29 -15.54 14.25
CA LYS A 79 -5.93 -16.25 13.12
C LYS A 79 -5.74 -15.49 11.80
N GLY A 80 -5.83 -14.16 11.83
CA GLY A 80 -5.60 -13.32 10.65
C GLY A 80 -4.16 -13.42 10.14
N MET A 81 -3.19 -13.37 11.05
CA MET A 81 -1.76 -13.51 10.72
C MET A 81 -1.41 -14.89 10.18
N SER A 82 -2.00 -15.97 10.72
CA SER A 82 -1.76 -17.32 10.20
C SER A 82 -2.32 -17.48 8.79
N LEU A 83 -3.51 -16.96 8.50
CA LEU A 83 -4.09 -16.99 7.15
C LEU A 83 -3.27 -16.15 6.16
N SER A 84 -2.83 -14.95 6.56
CA SER A 84 -1.96 -14.09 5.74
C SER A 84 -0.65 -14.81 5.39
N THR A 85 -0.02 -15.42 6.39
CA THR A 85 1.24 -16.15 6.21
C THR A 85 1.04 -17.39 5.33
N ALA A 86 -0.02 -18.17 5.55
CA ALA A 86 -0.35 -19.32 4.72
C ALA A 86 -0.60 -18.93 3.26
N THR A 87 -1.33 -17.83 3.04
CA THR A 87 -1.60 -17.29 1.71
C THR A 87 -0.32 -16.84 1.03
N GLN A 88 0.58 -16.16 1.76
CA GLN A 88 1.88 -15.76 1.23
C GLN A 88 2.72 -16.98 0.80
N TRP A 89 2.83 -18.01 1.63
CA TRP A 89 3.58 -19.22 1.27
C TRP A 89 2.97 -19.96 0.09
N LEU A 90 1.63 -19.98 0.00
CA LEU A 90 0.93 -20.54 -1.17
C LEU A 90 1.29 -19.79 -2.45
N PHE A 91 1.29 -18.46 -2.43
CA PHE A 91 1.69 -17.66 -3.59
C PHE A 91 3.18 -17.80 -3.92
N ASN A 92 4.05 -17.89 -2.91
CA ASN A 92 5.47 -18.18 -3.13
C ASN A 92 5.67 -19.54 -3.81
N PHE A 93 4.93 -20.57 -3.39
CA PHE A 93 4.95 -21.87 -4.05
C PHE A 93 4.44 -21.78 -5.49
N ALA A 94 3.30 -21.12 -5.71
CA ALA A 94 2.71 -20.96 -7.04
C ALA A 94 3.66 -20.24 -8.00
N ILE A 95 4.28 -19.14 -7.56
CA ILE A 95 5.26 -18.39 -8.35
C ILE A 95 6.52 -19.23 -8.59
N GLY A 96 7.03 -19.90 -7.56
CA GLY A 96 8.21 -20.77 -7.68
C GLY A 96 8.00 -21.95 -8.64
N TYR A 97 6.78 -22.50 -8.67
CA TYR A 97 6.40 -23.57 -9.59
C TYR A 97 6.14 -23.06 -11.02
N ALA A 98 5.46 -21.92 -11.16
CA ALA A 98 5.09 -21.37 -12.46
C ALA A 98 6.25 -20.67 -13.18
N THR A 99 7.21 -20.07 -12.47
CA THR A 99 8.28 -19.28 -13.08
C THR A 99 9.17 -20.08 -14.04
N PRO A 100 9.64 -21.31 -13.71
CA PRO A 100 10.38 -22.15 -14.66
C PRO A 100 9.57 -22.42 -15.93
N TYR A 101 8.29 -22.78 -15.80
CA TYR A 101 7.41 -22.99 -16.94
C TYR A 101 7.25 -21.74 -17.82
N LEU A 102 7.22 -20.55 -17.22
CA LEU A 102 7.07 -19.28 -17.94
C LEU A 102 8.36 -18.86 -18.65
N VAL A 103 9.53 -19.11 -18.06
CA VAL A 103 10.81 -18.56 -18.54
C VAL A 103 11.62 -19.55 -19.38
N ASP A 104 11.51 -20.86 -19.12
CA ASP A 104 12.34 -21.87 -19.77
C ASP A 104 12.01 -22.03 -21.26
N ASP A 105 13.04 -22.38 -22.04
CA ASP A 105 12.97 -22.66 -23.47
C ASP A 105 12.68 -24.14 -23.79
N ALA A 106 12.32 -24.93 -22.77
CA ALA A 106 12.05 -26.36 -22.96
C ALA A 106 10.77 -26.58 -23.79
N PRO A 107 10.70 -27.66 -24.60
CA PRO A 107 9.49 -28.00 -25.34
C PRO A 107 8.29 -28.17 -24.41
N GLY A 108 7.23 -27.37 -24.61
CA GLY A 108 6.04 -27.35 -23.76
C GLY A 108 6.00 -26.22 -22.72
N SER A 109 7.10 -25.50 -22.51
CA SER A 109 7.14 -24.27 -21.72
C SER A 109 6.60 -23.07 -22.51
N ALA A 110 6.18 -22.02 -21.81
CA ALA A 110 5.64 -20.83 -22.45
C ALA A 110 6.73 -19.97 -23.12
N GLY A 111 7.99 -20.11 -22.71
CA GLY A 111 9.15 -19.49 -23.38
C GLY A 111 9.13 -17.96 -23.39
N LEU A 112 8.55 -17.31 -22.38
CA LEU A 112 8.40 -15.85 -22.34
C LEU A 112 9.73 -15.13 -22.20
N LYS A 113 10.77 -15.76 -21.64
CA LYS A 113 12.07 -15.13 -21.35
C LYS A 113 11.88 -13.82 -20.60
N THR A 114 12.43 -12.72 -21.12
CA THR A 114 12.33 -11.36 -20.59
C THR A 114 10.90 -10.80 -20.61
N ASN A 115 9.98 -11.36 -21.40
CA ASN A 115 8.57 -10.92 -21.39
C ASN A 115 7.87 -11.23 -20.06
N VAL A 116 8.39 -12.14 -19.25
CA VAL A 116 7.84 -12.42 -17.91
C VAL A 116 7.84 -11.17 -17.02
N PHE A 117 8.77 -10.24 -17.24
CA PHE A 117 8.87 -9.00 -16.49
C PHE A 117 7.71 -8.02 -16.78
N TRP A 118 7.00 -8.15 -17.91
CA TRP A 118 5.74 -7.42 -18.12
C TRP A 118 4.65 -7.86 -17.13
N ILE A 119 4.59 -9.16 -16.84
CA ILE A 119 3.66 -9.72 -15.86
C ILE A 119 4.04 -9.23 -14.47
N TRP A 120 5.32 -9.34 -14.08
CA TRP A 120 5.80 -8.87 -12.79
C TRP A 120 5.63 -7.36 -12.60
N GLY A 121 5.93 -6.56 -13.63
CA GLY A 121 5.70 -5.12 -13.65
C GLY A 121 4.21 -4.77 -13.52
N GLY A 122 3.34 -5.50 -14.22
CA GLY A 122 1.89 -5.38 -14.10
C GLY A 122 1.40 -5.67 -12.67
N CYS A 123 1.91 -6.73 -12.04
CA CYS A 123 1.63 -7.04 -10.64
C CYS A 123 2.09 -5.91 -9.69
N CYS A 124 3.24 -5.27 -9.95
CA CYS A 124 3.69 -4.11 -9.18
C CYS A 124 2.75 -2.90 -9.35
N CYS A 125 2.21 -2.67 -10.55
CA CYS A 125 1.20 -1.63 -10.78
C CYS A 125 -0.11 -1.94 -10.03
N ILE A 126 -0.55 -3.20 -10.04
CA ILE A 126 -1.72 -3.63 -9.25
C ILE A 126 -1.45 -3.43 -7.75
N ALA A 127 -0.25 -3.74 -7.28
CA ALA A 127 0.16 -3.51 -5.90
C ALA A 127 0.13 -2.02 -5.53
N PHE A 128 0.52 -1.11 -6.44
CA PHE A 128 0.38 0.33 -6.25
C PHE A 128 -1.09 0.74 -6.11
N VAL A 129 -1.96 0.29 -7.02
CA VAL A 129 -3.40 0.56 -6.97
C VAL A 129 -4.00 0.04 -5.67
N PHE A 130 -3.64 -1.17 -5.27
CA PHE A 130 -4.06 -1.76 -4.00
C PHE A 130 -3.61 -0.91 -2.81
N ALA A 131 -2.33 -0.55 -2.74
CA ALA A 131 -1.81 0.29 -1.67
C ALA A 131 -2.48 1.67 -1.63
N TYR A 132 -2.88 2.21 -2.78
CA TYR A 132 -3.51 3.53 -2.84
C TYR A 132 -4.94 3.52 -2.28
N PHE A 133 -5.73 2.50 -2.61
CA PHE A 133 -7.15 2.40 -2.27
C PHE A 133 -7.47 1.62 -0.99
N PHE A 134 -6.61 0.68 -0.59
CA PHE A 134 -6.91 -0.26 0.50
C PHE A 134 -6.01 -0.13 1.73
N ILE A 135 -4.86 0.55 1.63
CA ILE A 135 -3.94 0.73 2.77
C ILE A 135 -4.11 2.12 3.39
N PRO A 136 -4.68 2.23 4.61
CA PRO A 136 -4.70 3.48 5.34
C PRO A 136 -3.35 3.79 6.00
N GLU A 137 -3.21 5.01 6.48
CA GLU A 137 -2.06 5.45 7.27
C GLU A 137 -2.26 5.15 8.76
N THR A 138 -1.45 4.24 9.29
CA THR A 138 -1.51 3.72 10.67
C THR A 138 -0.38 4.24 11.58
N LYS A 139 0.50 5.11 11.07
CA LYS A 139 1.64 5.66 11.82
C LYS A 139 1.22 6.24 13.18
N GLU A 140 1.98 5.89 14.22
CA GLU A 140 1.87 6.40 15.60
C GLU A 140 0.53 6.09 16.30
N LEU A 141 -0.30 5.22 15.71
CA LEU A 141 -1.53 4.76 16.37
C LEU A 141 -1.26 3.52 17.22
N SER A 142 -1.95 3.42 18.36
CA SER A 142 -2.08 2.15 19.07
C SER A 142 -2.90 1.15 18.25
N LEU A 143 -2.89 -0.13 18.65
CA LEU A 143 -3.63 -1.17 17.95
C LEU A 143 -5.15 -0.98 18.06
N GLU A 144 -5.60 -0.43 19.17
CA GLU A 144 -6.99 -0.06 19.47
C GLU A 144 -7.41 1.13 18.60
N GLN A 145 -6.57 2.17 18.52
CA GLN A 145 -6.77 3.32 17.64
C GLN A 145 -6.74 2.95 16.15
N CYS A 146 -5.98 1.92 15.77
CA CYS A 146 -6.04 1.37 14.41
C CYS A 146 -7.42 0.77 14.12
N ASP A 147 -7.95 -0.08 15.01
CA ASP A 147 -9.29 -0.66 14.84
C ASP A 147 -10.35 0.44 14.70
N LEU A 148 -10.24 1.49 15.51
CA LEU A 148 -11.10 2.66 15.42
C LEU A 148 -11.02 3.38 14.06
N LEU A 149 -9.80 3.61 13.55
CA LEU A 149 -9.57 4.21 12.24
C LEU A 149 -10.27 3.41 11.14
N TYR A 150 -10.19 2.09 11.18
CA TYR A 150 -10.84 1.20 10.19
C TYR A 150 -12.37 1.24 10.29
N ARG A 151 -12.95 1.42 11.48
CA ARG A 151 -14.40 1.49 11.68
C ARG A 151 -15.02 2.83 11.27
N ASN A 152 -14.29 3.93 11.48
CA ASN A 152 -14.85 5.29 11.38
C ASN A 152 -14.32 6.13 10.21
N SER A 153 -13.29 5.65 9.51
CA SER A 153 -12.71 6.36 8.36
C SER A 153 -12.61 5.48 7.13
N THR A 154 -12.67 6.13 5.97
CA THR A 154 -12.26 5.54 4.69
C THR A 154 -10.74 5.62 4.52
N VAL A 155 -10.16 4.72 3.72
CA VAL A 155 -8.70 4.67 3.45
C VAL A 155 -8.14 6.00 2.95
N LEU A 156 -8.84 6.70 2.04
CA LEU A 156 -8.36 7.97 1.48
C LEU A 156 -8.35 9.12 2.51
N LYS A 157 -9.26 9.08 3.50
CA LYS A 157 -9.36 10.09 4.56
C LYS A 157 -8.59 9.70 5.82
N SER A 158 -7.95 8.52 5.83
CA SER A 158 -7.32 7.97 7.02
C SER A 158 -6.25 8.89 7.60
N ALA A 159 -5.50 9.61 6.76
CA ALA A 159 -4.45 10.50 7.24
C ALA A 159 -5.01 11.71 8.01
N ALA A 160 -6.17 12.24 7.60
CA ALA A 160 -6.83 13.33 8.31
C ALA A 160 -7.47 12.83 9.61
N TYR A 161 -8.14 11.67 9.57
CA TYR A 161 -8.76 11.08 10.76
C TYR A 161 -7.73 10.63 11.80
N ARG A 162 -6.59 10.07 11.37
CA ARG A 162 -5.44 9.76 12.23
C ARG A 162 -4.99 10.98 13.04
N ARG A 163 -4.89 12.13 12.39
CA ARG A 163 -4.50 13.37 13.06
C ARG A 163 -5.52 13.79 14.12
N GLN A 164 -6.81 13.61 13.86
CA GLN A 164 -7.86 13.88 14.85
C GLN A 164 -7.79 12.95 16.08
N ILE A 165 -7.51 11.65 15.86
CA ILE A 165 -7.31 10.69 16.97
C ILE A 165 -6.15 11.13 17.87
N LEU A 166 -5.03 11.51 17.26
CA LEU A 166 -3.82 11.94 17.99
C LEU A 166 -4.00 13.29 18.69
N GLU A 167 -4.74 14.24 18.11
CA GLU A 167 -4.96 15.57 18.69
C GLU A 167 -5.89 15.54 19.92
N HIS A 168 -6.85 14.61 19.96
CA HIS A 168 -7.82 14.50 21.05
C HIS A 168 -7.49 13.39 22.07
N ASP A 169 -6.33 12.72 21.95
CA ASP A 169 -5.91 11.58 22.79
C ASP A 169 -7.00 10.52 22.99
N ILE A 170 -7.79 10.29 21.93
CA ILE A 170 -9.04 9.55 22.07
C ILE A 170 -8.74 8.09 22.42
N HIS A 171 -9.14 7.70 23.63
CA HIS A 171 -9.18 6.31 24.10
C HIS A 171 -10.62 5.78 24.00
N ASP A 172 -10.79 4.45 23.93
CA ASP A 172 -12.07 3.77 23.67
C ASP A 172 -13.27 4.33 24.46
N ASP A 173 -13.04 4.80 25.69
CA ASP A 173 -14.07 5.32 26.61
C ASP A 173 -14.77 6.59 26.10
N GLU A 174 -14.11 7.45 25.32
CA GLU A 174 -14.71 8.71 24.83
C GLU A 174 -15.54 8.53 23.55
N ILE A 175 -15.34 7.45 22.80
CA ILE A 175 -16.03 7.22 21.51
C ILE A 175 -17.36 6.54 21.69
N MET A 176 -17.52 5.70 22.72
CA MET A 176 -18.85 5.25 23.12
C MET A 176 -19.75 6.44 23.47
N HIS A 177 -19.19 7.49 24.09
CA HIS A 177 -19.89 8.75 24.32
C HIS A 177 -20.09 9.59 23.05
N TYR A 178 -19.10 9.66 22.14
CA TYR A 178 -19.23 10.42 20.88
C TYR A 178 -20.20 9.77 19.87
N SER A 179 -20.21 8.44 19.78
CA SER A 179 -21.11 7.66 18.92
C SER A 179 -22.53 7.60 19.49
N ALA A 180 -22.69 7.58 20.83
CA ALA A 180 -24.00 7.71 21.47
C ALA A 180 -24.64 9.09 21.29
N ASN A 181 -23.83 10.15 21.13
CA ASN A 181 -24.33 11.52 20.95
C ASN A 181 -24.59 11.91 19.48
N LYS A 182 -24.06 11.17 18.50
CA LYS A 182 -24.45 11.34 17.09
C LYS A 182 -25.70 10.52 16.79
N GLY A 183 -26.86 11.11 17.09
CA GLY A 183 -28.14 10.71 16.50
C GLY A 183 -28.10 10.69 14.95
N PRO A 184 -29.10 10.10 14.30
CA PRO A 184 -29.02 9.72 12.89
C PRO A 184 -28.70 10.90 11.96
N ARG A 185 -27.48 10.82 11.41
CA ARG A 185 -26.87 11.55 10.27
C ARG A 185 -27.80 12.57 9.57
N THR A 186 -27.77 13.83 9.98
CA THR A 186 -28.23 14.95 9.16
C THR A 186 -27.04 15.62 8.50
N GLN A 187 -27.11 15.71 7.17
CA GLN A 187 -26.17 16.42 6.31
C GLN A 187 -26.14 17.90 6.73
N HIS A 188 -25.00 18.41 7.19
CA HIS A 188 -24.73 19.84 7.12
C HIS A 188 -23.69 20.07 6.03
N ILE A 189 -24.22 20.50 4.89
CA ILE A 189 -23.50 21.22 3.85
C ILE A 189 -22.83 22.41 4.54
N GLU A 190 -21.52 22.50 4.37
CA GLU A 190 -20.67 23.57 4.86
C GLU A 190 -21.06 24.88 4.14
N GLU A 191 -21.82 25.75 4.79
CA GLU A 191 -21.99 27.13 4.34
C GLU A 191 -20.77 27.96 4.77
N ASP A 192 -20.15 28.59 3.77
CA ASP A 192 -18.96 29.44 3.86
C ASP A 192 -19.20 30.64 4.82
N PRO A 193 -18.37 30.86 5.87
CA PRO A 193 -18.57 31.92 6.86
C PRO A 193 -18.41 33.37 6.34
N LYS A 194 -18.23 33.59 5.03
CA LYS A 194 -17.89 34.92 4.48
C LYS A 194 -19.06 35.73 3.93
N GLN A 195 -20.29 35.24 3.97
CA GLN A 195 -21.44 35.94 3.38
C GLN A 195 -22.38 36.65 4.38
N ALA A 196 -22.14 36.53 5.69
CA ALA A 196 -23.04 37.08 6.74
C ALA A 196 -22.66 38.48 7.28
N LEU A 197 -21.67 39.15 6.70
CA LEU A 197 -21.22 40.48 7.15
C LEU A 197 -21.37 41.52 6.02
N GLN A 198 -22.60 41.86 5.68
CA GLN A 198 -22.93 43.18 5.12
C GLN A 198 -24.18 43.72 5.81
N PRO A 199 -24.10 44.88 6.49
CA PRO A 199 -25.28 45.53 7.04
C PRO A 199 -26.03 46.26 5.92
N GLU A 200 -27.16 45.73 5.48
CA GLU A 200 -28.08 46.51 4.66
C GLU A 200 -28.67 47.64 5.50
N THR A 201 -28.34 48.85 5.09
CA THR A 201 -28.74 50.11 5.70
C THR A 201 -30.14 50.46 5.19
N ILE A 202 -31.01 50.83 6.12
CA ILE A 202 -32.36 51.36 5.88
C ILE A 202 -32.24 52.70 5.12
N ALA A 203 -32.87 52.78 3.93
CA ALA A 203 -33.51 53.97 3.37
C ALA A 203 -34.41 53.59 2.19
#